data_AF-A0A9W6VJB3-F1
#
_entry.id   AF-A0A9W6VJB3-F1
#
_cell.length_a   1.000
_cell.length_b   1.000
_cell.length_c   1.000
_cell.angle_alpha   90.00
_cell.angle_beta   90.00
_cell.angle_gamma   90.00
#
_symmetry.space_group_name_H-M   'P 1'
#
loop_
_entity.id
_entity.type
_entity.pdbx_description
1 polymer ?
#
loop_
_entity_poly.entity_id
_entity_poly.type
_entity_poly.pdbx_seq_one_letter_code
_entity_poly.pdbx_strand_id
1 'polypeptide(L)'
;MFSSVGWGEILVLVVAGLFILGPERLPGAAAWLGQSVRKVREFASGARQQLKDEMGPEFDDFRKPLEDLRQLRNFDPKRAITQHLFDGDSDPLGLNGTSGGSTKPNGYPTAPAAKPEPLKPGEKPPVDPDAT
;
A
#
# COMPACT_ATOMS: atom_id res chain seq x y z
N MET A 1 -11.70 -14.16 -20.33
CA MET A 1 -12.86 -14.42 -19.45
C MET A 1 -13.03 -13.30 -18.42
N PHE A 2 -11.98 -12.84 -17.73
CA PHE A 2 -12.07 -11.72 -16.75
C PHE A 2 -11.78 -10.32 -17.33
N SER A 3 -11.35 -10.25 -18.59
CA SER A 3 -11.06 -9.00 -19.32
C SER A 3 -12.30 -8.15 -19.64
N SER A 4 -13.50 -8.63 -19.30
CA SER A 4 -14.78 -7.94 -19.48
C SER A 4 -15.34 -7.36 -18.18
N VAL A 5 -14.65 -7.53 -17.04
CA VAL A 5 -15.09 -6.96 -15.77
C VAL A 5 -14.70 -5.48 -15.76
N GLY A 6 -15.68 -4.63 -16.04
CA GLY A 6 -15.54 -3.18 -15.93
C GLY A 6 -15.72 -2.70 -14.49
N TRP A 7 -15.61 -1.38 -14.31
CA TRP A 7 -15.80 -0.74 -12.99
C TRP A 7 -17.23 -0.84 -12.48
N GLY A 8 -18.20 -0.88 -13.39
CA GLY A 8 -19.60 -1.12 -13.05
C GLY A 8 -19.77 -2.47 -12.36
N GLU A 9 -19.20 -3.53 -12.90
CA GLU A 9 -19.30 -4.88 -12.33
C GLU A 9 -18.59 -4.98 -10.96
N ILE A 10 -17.42 -4.35 -10.80
CA ILE A 10 -16.74 -4.28 -9.49
C ILE A 10 -17.65 -3.59 -8.46
N LEU A 11 -18.27 -2.46 -8.83
CA LEU A 11 -19.17 -1.72 -7.95
C LEU A 11 -20.40 -2.55 -7.56
N VAL A 12 -20.98 -3.27 -8.53
CA VAL A 12 -22.09 -4.21 -8.27
C VAL A 12 -21.67 -5.30 -7.29
N LEU A 13 -20.47 -5.87 -7.43
CA LEU A 13 -19.95 -6.89 -6.50
C LEU A 13 -19.72 -6.33 -5.10
N VAL A 14 -19.22 -5.10 -4.98
CA VAL A 14 -19.05 -4.44 -3.67
C VAL A 14 -20.40 -4.21 -3.01
N VAL A 15 -21.39 -3.67 -3.74
CA VAL A 15 -22.75 -3.46 -3.21
C VAL A 15 -23.41 -4.80 -2.84
N ALA A 16 -23.29 -5.81 -3.67
CA ALA A 16 -23.80 -7.15 -3.38
C ALA A 16 -23.12 -7.73 -2.13
N GLY A 17 -21.81 -7.59 -1.99
CA GLY A 17 -21.07 -8.00 -0.80
C GLY A 17 -21.53 -7.28 0.47
N LEU A 18 -21.74 -5.96 0.38
CA LEU A 18 -22.28 -5.13 1.46
C LEU A 18 -23.68 -5.57 1.86
N PHE A 19 -24.53 -5.97 0.91
CA PHE A 19 -25.88 -6.43 1.18
C PHE A 19 -25.92 -7.85 1.78
N ILE A 20 -25.15 -8.78 1.22
CA ILE A 20 -25.14 -10.20 1.62
C ILE A 20 -24.51 -10.36 3.01
N LEU A 21 -23.35 -9.74 3.24
CA LEU A 21 -22.59 -9.89 4.47
C LEU A 21 -22.92 -8.81 5.51
N GLY A 22 -23.34 -7.63 5.06
CA GLY A 22 -23.57 -6.45 5.88
C GLY A 22 -22.34 -5.52 5.91
N PRO A 23 -22.53 -4.19 5.90
CA PRO A 23 -21.43 -3.21 5.88
C PRO A 23 -20.52 -3.28 7.10
N GLU A 24 -21.08 -3.63 8.26
CA GLU A 24 -20.33 -3.75 9.52
C GLU A 24 -19.40 -4.96 9.55
N ARG A 25 -19.70 -6.02 8.77
CA ARG A 25 -18.98 -7.31 8.85
C ARG A 25 -17.88 -7.44 7.80
N LEU A 26 -18.04 -6.79 6.65
CA LEU A 26 -17.04 -6.78 5.58
C LEU A 26 -15.64 -6.30 6.01
N PRO A 27 -15.46 -5.18 6.73
CA PRO A 27 -14.13 -4.75 7.14
C PRO A 27 -13.47 -5.76 8.10
N GLY A 28 -14.25 -6.38 8.99
CA GLY A 28 -13.78 -7.47 9.85
C GLY A 28 -13.36 -8.71 9.06
N ALA A 29 -14.16 -9.13 8.08
CA ALA A 29 -13.85 -10.27 7.22
C ALA A 29 -12.60 -10.04 6.35
N ALA A 30 -12.47 -8.84 5.76
CA ALA A 30 -11.29 -8.46 4.99
C ALA A 30 -10.03 -8.43 5.86
N ALA A 31 -10.13 -7.89 7.09
CA ALA A 31 -9.03 -7.92 8.05
C ALA A 31 -8.65 -9.36 8.41
N TRP A 32 -9.61 -10.23 8.70
CA TRP A 32 -9.37 -11.64 9.02
C TRP A 32 -8.70 -12.39 7.86
N LEU A 33 -9.18 -12.19 6.63
CA LEU A 33 -8.57 -12.75 5.42
C LEU A 33 -7.13 -12.25 5.24
N GLY A 34 -6.90 -10.95 5.38
CA GLY A 34 -5.57 -10.35 5.28
C GLY A 34 -4.59 -10.93 6.32
N GLN A 35 -5.03 -11.04 7.58
CA GLN A 35 -4.24 -11.65 8.65
C GLN A 35 -3.97 -13.14 8.37
N SER A 36 -4.97 -13.88 7.88
CA SER A 36 -4.85 -15.29 7.53
C SER A 36 -3.85 -15.52 6.40
N VAL A 37 -3.94 -14.74 5.33
CA VAL A 37 -2.99 -14.78 4.21
C VAL A 37 -1.57 -14.47 4.69
N ARG A 38 -1.41 -13.48 5.57
CA ARG A 38 -0.10 -13.14 6.15
C ARG A 38 0.48 -14.31 6.95
N LYS A 39 -0.33 -14.94 7.79
CA LYS A 39 0.08 -16.14 8.56
C LYS A 39 0.49 -17.28 7.63
N VAL A 40 -0.33 -17.60 6.63
CA VAL A 40 -0.01 -18.64 5.64
C VAL A 40 1.29 -18.33 4.92
N ARG A 41 1.53 -17.08 4.52
CA ARG A 41 2.79 -16.66 3.90
C ARG A 41 3.98 -16.88 4.83
N GLU A 42 3.86 -16.54 6.10
CA GLU A 42 4.90 -16.72 7.12
C GLU A 42 5.25 -18.20 7.32
N PHE A 43 4.23 -19.04 7.50
CA PHE A 43 4.41 -20.50 7.61
C PHE A 43 5.04 -21.09 6.35
N ALA A 44 4.59 -20.67 5.17
CA ALA A 44 5.15 -21.12 3.91
C ALA A 44 6.62 -20.69 3.72
N SER A 45 7.01 -19.48 4.17
CA SER A 45 8.41 -19.06 4.15
C SER A 45 9.27 -19.82 5.15
N GLY A 46 8.77 -20.09 6.36
CA GLY A 46 9.48 -20.88 7.37
C GLY A 46 9.71 -22.31 6.91
N ALA A 47 8.66 -22.99 6.42
CA ALA A 47 8.78 -24.33 5.86
C ALA A 47 9.75 -24.35 4.67
N ARG A 48 9.64 -23.38 3.75
CA ARG A 48 10.57 -23.26 2.61
C ARG A 48 12.03 -23.14 3.06
N GLN A 49 12.29 -22.37 4.11
CA GLN A 49 13.63 -22.20 4.68
C GLN A 49 14.13 -23.51 5.28
N GLN A 50 13.29 -24.23 6.01
CA GLN A 50 13.63 -25.51 6.62
C GLN A 50 13.90 -26.60 5.58
N LEU A 51 13.09 -26.69 4.50
CA LEU A 51 13.34 -27.58 3.37
C LEU A 51 14.64 -27.25 2.65
N LYS A 52 14.97 -25.96 2.52
CA LYS A 52 16.23 -25.49 1.91
C LYS A 52 17.44 -25.90 2.75
N ASP A 53 17.32 -25.83 4.07
CA ASP A 53 18.39 -26.17 5.01
C ASP A 53 18.58 -27.70 5.14
N GLU A 54 17.53 -28.50 4.92
CA GLU A 54 17.58 -29.97 5.03
C GLU A 54 17.86 -30.73 3.71
N MET A 55 17.39 -30.25 2.55
CA MET A 55 17.53 -30.99 1.27
C MET A 55 18.66 -30.51 0.35
N GLY A 56 19.34 -29.40 0.66
CA GLY A 56 20.45 -28.92 -0.17
C GLY A 56 20.03 -28.62 -1.63
N PRO A 57 20.91 -28.82 -2.64
CA PRO A 57 20.76 -28.28 -4.00
C PRO A 57 19.50 -28.72 -4.77
N GLU A 58 18.77 -29.75 -4.32
CA GLU A 58 17.50 -30.18 -4.93
C GLU A 58 16.37 -29.12 -4.79
N PHE A 59 16.51 -28.15 -3.89
CA PHE A 59 15.56 -27.03 -3.79
C PHE A 59 15.75 -25.95 -4.88
N ASP A 60 16.94 -25.85 -5.50
CA ASP A 60 17.22 -24.84 -6.53
C ASP A 60 16.50 -25.13 -7.86
N ASP A 61 16.16 -26.40 -8.15
CA ASP A 61 15.37 -26.78 -9.33
C ASP A 61 13.92 -26.27 -9.26
N PHE A 62 13.34 -26.19 -8.05
CA PHE A 62 12.03 -25.57 -7.84
C PHE A 62 12.07 -24.05 -7.78
N ARG A 63 13.26 -23.48 -7.56
CA ARG A 63 13.45 -22.04 -7.41
C ARG A 63 13.29 -21.30 -8.73
N LYS A 64 13.84 -21.83 -9.83
CA LYS A 64 13.71 -21.27 -11.19
C LYS A 64 12.24 -21.09 -11.63
N PRO A 65 11.37 -22.13 -11.59
CA PRO A 65 9.96 -21.98 -11.90
C PRO A 65 9.22 -20.98 -10.99
N LEU A 66 9.55 -20.96 -9.69
CA LEU A 66 8.93 -20.04 -8.74
C LEU A 66 9.35 -18.58 -8.98
N GLU A 67 10.58 -18.34 -9.41
CA GLU A 67 11.09 -17.03 -9.77
C GLU A 67 10.47 -16.55 -11.09
N ASP A 68 10.36 -17.40 -12.10
CA ASP A 68 9.67 -17.08 -13.37
C ASP A 68 8.21 -16.68 -13.12
N LEU A 69 7.48 -17.41 -12.27
CA LEU A 69 6.09 -17.09 -11.90
C LEU A 69 5.98 -15.78 -11.10
N ARG A 70 6.97 -15.48 -10.24
CA ARG A 70 7.02 -14.21 -9.51
C ARG A 70 7.33 -13.05 -10.44
N GLN A 71 8.22 -13.24 -11.40
CA GLN A 71 8.58 -12.26 -12.42
C GLN A 71 7.36 -11.94 -13.30
N LEU A 72 6.60 -12.96 -13.70
CA LEU A 72 5.36 -12.80 -14.47
C LEU A 72 4.26 -12.07 -13.69
N ARG A 73 4.17 -12.29 -12.37
CA ARG A 73 3.21 -11.58 -11.49
C ARG A 73 3.63 -10.15 -11.15
N ASN A 74 4.93 -9.84 -11.17
CA ASN A 74 5.46 -8.50 -10.92
C ASN A 74 5.31 -7.55 -12.13
N PHE A 75 4.84 -8.04 -13.29
CA PHE A 75 4.21 -7.18 -14.29
C PHE A 75 2.92 -6.62 -13.71
N ASP A 76 3.08 -5.54 -12.94
CA ASP A 76 2.10 -4.99 -12.01
C ASP A 76 0.77 -4.65 -12.72
N PRO A 77 -0.24 -5.53 -12.66
CA PRO A 77 -1.50 -5.31 -13.35
C PRO A 77 -2.27 -4.17 -12.68
N LYS A 78 -1.98 -3.86 -11.40
CA LYS A 78 -2.60 -2.72 -10.72
C LYS A 78 -2.16 -1.39 -11.32
N ARG A 79 -0.90 -1.28 -11.77
CA ARG A 79 -0.43 -0.10 -12.49
C ARG A 79 -1.12 0.02 -13.84
N ALA A 80 -1.25 -1.08 -14.59
CA ALA A 80 -1.97 -1.09 -15.86
C ALA A 80 -3.46 -0.72 -15.68
N ILE A 81 -4.12 -1.30 -14.68
CA ILE A 81 -5.52 -1.00 -14.35
C ILE A 81 -5.65 0.47 -13.93
N THR A 82 -4.86 0.95 -12.98
CA THR A 82 -4.90 2.36 -12.54
C THR A 82 -4.70 3.31 -13.72
N GLN A 83 -3.77 3.03 -14.63
CA GLN A 83 -3.58 3.84 -15.84
C GLN A 83 -4.84 3.83 -16.72
N HIS A 84 -5.42 2.66 -16.99
CA HIS A 84 -6.63 2.56 -17.82
C HIS A 84 -7.91 3.16 -17.21
N LEU A 85 -7.92 3.42 -15.91
CA LEU A 85 -9.06 4.01 -15.21
C LEU A 85 -8.98 5.49 -15.02
N PHE A 86 -7.81 5.93 -14.59
CA PHE A 86 -7.60 7.30 -14.18
C PHE A 86 -7.23 8.18 -15.38
N ASP A 87 -6.80 7.60 -16.51
CA ASP A 87 -6.68 8.32 -17.80
C ASP A 87 -8.00 8.37 -18.59
N GLY A 88 -8.99 7.54 -18.26
CA GLY A 88 -10.19 7.34 -19.09
C GLY A 88 -11.39 8.22 -18.75
N ASP A 89 -11.54 8.65 -17.49
CA ASP A 89 -12.63 9.54 -17.08
C ASP A 89 -12.14 10.48 -15.96
N SER A 90 -12.28 11.77 -16.21
CA SER A 90 -12.06 12.80 -15.19
C SER A 90 -13.20 12.69 -14.17
N ASP A 91 -12.88 12.09 -13.03
CA ASP A 91 -13.63 12.14 -11.77
C ASP A 91 -15.04 11.50 -11.78
N PRO A 92 -15.15 10.15 -11.72
CA PRO A 92 -16.43 9.46 -11.56
C PRO A 92 -17.00 9.52 -10.12
N LEU A 93 -16.29 10.11 -9.14
CA LEU A 93 -16.68 10.07 -7.72
C LEU A 93 -16.82 11.45 -7.07
N GLY A 94 -16.67 12.55 -7.80
CA GLY A 94 -17.07 13.91 -7.35
C GLY A 94 -16.43 14.36 -6.04
N LEU A 95 -15.25 13.84 -5.70
CA LEU A 95 -14.60 14.08 -4.40
C LEU A 95 -13.86 15.42 -4.33
N ASN A 96 -13.80 16.19 -5.41
CA ASN A 96 -13.10 17.48 -5.47
C ASN A 96 -13.99 18.69 -5.07
N GLY A 97 -15.23 18.47 -4.60
CA GLY A 97 -16.20 19.55 -4.35
C GLY A 97 -16.53 19.87 -2.88
N THR A 98 -16.05 19.11 -1.89
CA THR A 98 -16.59 19.18 -0.51
C THR A 98 -15.60 19.53 0.59
N SER A 99 -14.37 19.95 0.29
CA SER A 99 -13.44 20.49 1.31
C SER A 99 -13.58 22.01 1.48
N GLY A 100 -14.80 22.49 1.71
CA GLY A 100 -15.07 23.84 2.21
C GLY A 100 -15.51 23.80 3.67
N GLY A 101 -14.63 24.19 4.61
CA GLY A 101 -15.01 24.30 6.02
C GLY A 101 -13.89 24.56 7.05
N SER A 102 -13.35 25.79 7.06
CA SER A 102 -12.91 26.57 8.25
C SER A 102 -11.84 26.02 9.22
N THR A 103 -10.65 26.62 9.19
CA THR A 103 -10.10 27.45 10.31
C THR A 103 -8.83 28.22 9.88
N LYS A 104 -8.91 29.56 9.85
CA LYS A 104 -7.72 30.45 9.95
C LYS A 104 -7.42 30.61 11.45
N PRO A 105 -6.15 30.67 11.89
CA PRO A 105 -5.54 32.01 12.03
C PRO A 105 -4.01 32.08 11.82
N ASN A 106 -3.56 33.34 11.70
CA ASN A 106 -2.22 33.88 11.99
C ASN A 106 -1.04 33.61 11.04
N GLY A 107 -0.84 34.50 10.07
CA GLY A 107 -0.19 35.80 10.35
C GLY A 107 1.32 35.87 10.58
N TYR A 108 2.11 34.86 10.21
CA TYR A 108 3.58 35.00 10.20
C TYR A 108 4.18 34.51 8.88
N PRO A 109 5.11 35.25 8.25
CA PRO A 109 5.83 34.74 7.09
C PRO A 109 6.83 33.68 7.56
N THR A 110 6.55 32.42 7.27
CA THR A 110 7.52 31.33 7.50
C THR A 110 8.67 31.52 6.53
N ALA A 111 9.82 32.00 7.04
CA ALA A 111 11.07 32.00 6.31
C ALA A 111 11.44 30.55 5.91
N PRO A 112 12.09 30.31 4.76
CA PRO A 112 12.41 28.96 4.33
C PRO A 112 13.34 28.29 5.35
N ALA A 113 12.96 27.11 5.83
CA ALA A 113 13.78 26.31 6.74
C ALA A 113 15.12 25.98 6.06
N ALA A 114 16.18 26.66 6.49
CA ALA A 114 17.53 26.36 6.07
C ALA A 114 17.95 25.00 6.66
N LYS A 115 18.36 24.10 5.77
CA LYS A 115 18.97 22.81 6.11
C LYS A 115 20.14 23.05 7.07
N PRO A 116 20.27 22.33 8.20
CA PRO A 116 21.36 22.59 9.12
C PRO A 116 22.69 22.19 8.47
N GLU A 117 23.48 23.18 8.07
CA GLU A 117 24.89 22.97 7.71
C GLU A 117 25.64 22.47 8.95
N PRO A 118 26.59 21.53 8.79
CA PRO A 118 27.38 21.04 9.91
C PRO A 118 28.21 22.19 10.51
N LEU A 119 28.14 22.31 11.85
CA LEU A 119 28.81 23.35 12.62
C LEU A 119 30.32 23.34 12.35
N LYS A 120 30.90 24.52 12.16
CA LYS A 120 32.36 24.67 11.97
C LYS A 120 33.07 24.49 13.33
N PRO A 121 34.30 23.94 13.37
CA PRO A 121 35.01 23.71 14.63
C PRO A 121 35.19 25.01 15.43
N GLY A 122 34.66 25.04 16.65
CA GLY A 122 34.73 26.19 17.57
C GLY A 122 33.43 26.99 17.71
N GLU A 123 32.38 26.65 16.97
CA GLU A 123 31.09 27.31 17.10
C GLU A 123 30.20 26.63 18.16
N LYS A 124 29.65 27.41 19.07
CA LYS A 124 28.73 26.93 20.11
C LYS A 124 27.37 26.61 19.48
N PRO A 125 26.80 25.42 19.73
CA PRO A 125 25.53 25.03 19.13
C PRO A 125 24.39 25.97 19.59
N PRO A 126 23.38 26.18 18.73
CA PRO A 126 22.20 26.97 19.09
C PRO A 126 21.49 26.33 20.27
N VAL A 127 21.09 27.15 21.24
CA VAL A 127 20.37 26.70 22.44
C VAL A 127 18.91 26.46 22.07
N ASP A 128 18.41 25.27 22.39
CA ASP A 128 17.01 24.90 22.22
C ASP A 128 16.18 25.40 23.42
N PRO A 129 15.21 26.30 23.22
CA PRO A 129 14.36 26.81 24.31
C PRO A 129 13.35 25.78 24.84
N ASP A 130 13.13 24.65 24.17
CA ASP A 130 12.18 23.61 24.60
C ASP A 130 12.83 22.53 25.50
N ALA A 131 14.14 22.65 25.81
CA ALA A 131 14.82 21.78 26.76
C ALA A 131 14.68 22.30 28.20
N THR A 132 13.61 21.90 28.90
CA THR A 132 13.42 22.04 30.36
C THR A 132 12.79 20.78 30.93
#